data_AF-A0A8J3UAE9-F1
#
_entry.id   AF-A0A8J3UAE9-F1
#
_cell.length_a   1.000
_cell.length_b   1.000
_cell.length_c   1.000
_cell.angle_alpha   90.00
_cell.angle_beta   90.00
_cell.angle_gamma   90.00
#
_symmetry.space_group_name_H-M   'P 1'
#
loop_
_entity.id
_entity.type
_entity.pdbx_description
1 polymer ?
#
loop_
_entity_poly.entity_id
_entity_poly.type
_entity_poly.pdbx_seq_one_letter_code
_entity_poly.pdbx_strand_id
1 'polypeptide(L)'
;MPDPLIVSGAHQLQEARRFALGGYRRVVRHLTRDFAAGALRRGKEIEQFLEAFEEDGRRGLKHAAIWDNRSGCFVVRLWIVEENPGPTFLPIDEFLAFYDVDDEQEGGRHVGTADSPGGAIELAAQKLGAHPERWVNQGVLFDEYYDYVKQGRPLGRWSHE
;
A
#
# COMPACT_ATOMS: atom_id res chain seq x y z
N MET A 1 23.40 27.79 -30.39
CA MET A 1 22.12 27.55 -29.69
C MET A 1 21.43 26.37 -30.36
N PRO A 2 21.45 25.18 -29.74
CA PRO A 2 20.45 24.13 -29.95
C PRO A 2 19.63 23.85 -28.67
N ASP A 3 18.42 23.35 -28.87
CA ASP A 3 17.32 23.08 -27.92
C ASP A 3 17.64 22.13 -26.75
N PRO A 4 17.06 22.35 -25.55
CA PRO A 4 17.08 21.39 -24.44
C PRO A 4 15.75 20.63 -24.33
N LEU A 5 15.70 19.40 -24.86
CA LEU A 5 14.72 18.40 -24.43
C LEU A 5 15.45 17.11 -24.01
N ILE A 6 14.96 16.54 -22.92
CA ILE A 6 15.15 15.15 -22.47
C ILE A 6 16.49 14.82 -21.80
N VAL A 7 16.67 15.27 -20.56
CA VAL A 7 17.52 14.57 -19.58
C VAL A 7 16.86 14.63 -18.20
N SER A 8 15.89 13.75 -17.92
CA SER A 8 15.44 13.50 -16.54
C SER A 8 14.65 12.19 -16.45
N GLY A 9 15.35 11.06 -16.41
CA GLY A 9 14.72 9.76 -16.15
C GLY A 9 15.75 8.68 -15.84
N ALA A 10 16.89 8.69 -16.54
CA ALA A 10 17.96 7.72 -16.34
C ALA A 10 18.71 7.89 -15.00
N HIS A 11 18.75 9.11 -14.43
CA HIS A 11 19.47 9.38 -13.19
C HIS A 11 18.67 8.95 -11.94
N GLN A 12 17.33 9.03 -11.99
CA GLN A 12 16.43 8.56 -10.92
C GLN A 12 16.42 7.02 -10.80
N LEU A 13 16.56 6.31 -11.92
CA LEU A 13 16.63 4.85 -11.96
C LEU A 13 17.95 4.28 -11.41
N GLN A 14 19.05 5.05 -11.45
CA GLN A 14 20.33 4.61 -10.86
C GLN A 14 20.36 4.77 -9.34
N GLU A 15 19.64 5.74 -8.77
CA GLU A 15 19.54 5.90 -7.31
C GLU A 15 18.68 4.80 -6.68
N ALA A 16 17.59 4.39 -7.35
CA ALA A 16 16.77 3.25 -6.92
C ALA A 16 17.57 1.93 -6.83
N ARG A 17 18.54 1.73 -7.76
CA ARG A 17 19.40 0.53 -7.75
C ARG A 17 20.44 0.52 -6.63
N ARG A 18 20.87 1.68 -6.11
CA ARG A 18 21.84 1.74 -5.00
C ARG A 18 21.22 1.39 -3.65
N PHE A 19 19.93 1.62 -3.45
CA PHE A 19 19.23 1.21 -2.22
C PHE A 19 19.02 -0.32 -2.13
N ALA A 20 18.99 -1.02 -3.26
CA ALA A 20 18.70 -2.46 -3.30
C ALA A 20 19.83 -3.38 -2.78
N LEU A 21 21.04 -2.86 -2.53
CA LEU A 21 22.22 -3.68 -2.19
C LEU A 21 22.93 -3.27 -0.88
N GLY A 22 22.39 -2.32 -0.12
CA GLY A 22 22.90 -1.93 1.21
C GLY A 22 22.14 -2.66 2.31
N GLY A 23 22.85 -3.44 3.13
CA GLY A 23 22.27 -4.34 4.14
C GLY A 23 21.12 -3.73 4.95
N TYR A 24 19.93 -4.30 4.78
CA TYR A 24 18.76 -4.01 5.60
C TYR A 24 19.03 -4.47 7.03
N ARG A 25 19.49 -3.54 7.88
CA ARG A 25 19.15 -3.58 9.30
C ARG A 25 17.64 -3.76 9.35
N ARG A 26 17.14 -4.76 10.09
CA ARG A 26 15.69 -5.04 10.24
C ARG A 26 15.03 -3.82 10.92
N VAL A 27 14.76 -2.78 10.13
CA VAL A 27 14.03 -1.60 10.58
C VAL A 27 12.61 -2.09 10.83
N VAL A 28 12.08 -1.79 12.02
CA VAL A 28 10.69 -2.08 12.36
C VAL A 28 9.82 -1.26 11.41
N ARG A 29 9.35 -1.86 10.31
CA ARG A 29 8.47 -1.23 9.32
C ARG A 29 7.03 -1.12 9.82
N HIS A 30 6.63 -2.08 10.65
CA HIS A 30 5.27 -2.21 11.15
C HIS A 30 5.08 -1.32 12.35
N LEU A 31 4.05 -0.48 12.27
CA LEU A 31 3.61 0.36 13.35
C LEU A 31 2.78 -0.47 14.31
N THR A 32 3.11 -0.41 15.60
CA THR A 32 2.16 -0.83 16.64
C THR A 32 0.89 0.01 16.51
N ARG A 33 -0.21 -0.47 17.08
CA ARG A 33 -1.48 0.25 17.07
C ARG A 33 -1.35 1.71 17.52
N ASP A 34 -0.57 1.96 18.57
CA ASP A 34 -0.35 3.32 19.10
C ASP A 34 0.47 4.19 18.15
N PHE A 35 1.50 3.64 17.51
CA PHE A 35 2.28 4.38 16.53
C PHE A 35 1.47 4.69 15.26
N ALA A 36 0.64 3.74 14.80
CA ALA A 36 -0.29 3.94 13.70
C ALA A 36 -1.30 5.06 14.03
N ALA A 37 -1.94 4.98 15.21
CA ALA A 37 -2.83 6.03 15.69
C ALA A 37 -2.11 7.39 15.82
N GLY A 38 -0.86 7.40 16.28
CA GLY A 38 -0.03 8.59 16.35
C GLY A 38 0.29 9.19 14.97
N ALA A 39 0.58 8.36 13.97
CA ALA A 39 0.82 8.80 12.60
C ALA A 39 -0.42 9.48 12.01
N LEU A 40 -1.58 8.83 12.15
CA LEU A 40 -2.88 9.35 11.73
C LEU A 40 -3.20 10.70 12.37
N ARG A 41 -3.00 10.86 13.70
CA ARG A 41 -3.20 12.16 14.38
C ARG A 41 -2.30 13.28 13.86
N ARG A 42 -1.14 12.94 13.29
CA ARG A 42 -0.23 13.91 12.64
C ARG A 42 -0.59 14.17 11.17
N GLY A 43 -1.75 13.71 10.72
CA GLY A 43 -2.21 13.85 9.34
C GLY A 43 -1.42 13.00 8.35
N LYS A 44 -0.80 11.90 8.82
CA LYS A 44 -0.11 10.94 7.94
C LYS A 44 -1.06 9.82 7.53
N GLU A 45 -0.83 9.30 6.33
CA GLU A 45 -1.48 8.11 5.84
C GLU A 45 -0.71 6.85 6.28
N ILE A 46 -1.45 5.80 6.58
CA ILE A 46 -0.93 4.47 6.84
C ILE A 46 -1.56 3.46 5.90
N GLU A 47 -0.79 2.44 5.54
CA GLU A 47 -1.15 1.44 4.54
C GLU A 47 -0.97 0.03 5.11
N GLN A 48 -1.63 -0.95 4.51
CA GLN A 48 -1.40 -2.36 4.84
C GLN A 48 -1.70 -3.26 3.63
N PHE A 49 -0.77 -4.14 3.30
CA PHE A 49 -1.02 -5.22 2.36
C PHE A 49 -1.84 -6.32 3.05
N LEU A 50 -3.00 -6.70 2.46
CA LEU A 50 -3.99 -7.55 3.11
C LEU A 50 -3.94 -8.99 2.62
N GLU A 51 -4.06 -9.17 1.31
CA GLU A 51 -4.18 -10.50 0.71
C GLU A 51 -3.86 -10.50 -0.77
N ALA A 52 -3.45 -11.67 -1.26
CA ALA A 52 -3.42 -11.99 -2.67
C ALA A 52 -4.49 -13.03 -2.98
N PHE A 53 -5.10 -12.94 -4.15
CA PHE A 53 -6.13 -13.88 -4.60
C PHE A 53 -5.99 -14.16 -6.10
N GLU A 54 -6.73 -15.16 -6.57
CA GLU A 54 -6.81 -15.50 -7.98
C GLU A 54 -8.29 -15.66 -8.35
N GLU A 55 -8.68 -15.07 -9.48
CA GLU A 55 -10.04 -15.14 -10.03
C GLU A 55 -9.91 -15.17 -11.56
N ASP A 56 -10.56 -16.14 -12.20
CA ASP A 56 -10.53 -16.34 -13.67
C ASP A 56 -9.12 -16.34 -14.28
N GLY A 57 -8.14 -16.90 -13.57
CA GLY A 57 -6.73 -16.97 -14.00
C GLY A 57 -5.97 -15.65 -13.92
N ARG A 58 -6.60 -14.59 -13.38
CA ARG A 58 -5.98 -13.29 -13.09
C ARG A 58 -5.61 -13.24 -11.60
N ARG A 59 -4.47 -12.64 -11.30
CA ARG A 59 -4.00 -12.48 -9.92
C ARG A 59 -4.35 -11.09 -9.41
N GLY A 60 -5.01 -11.05 -8.26
CA GLY A 60 -5.40 -9.81 -7.61
C GLY A 60 -4.71 -9.62 -6.28
N LEU A 61 -4.51 -8.36 -5.89
CA LEU A 61 -3.96 -7.95 -4.61
C LEU A 61 -4.95 -7.00 -3.93
N LYS A 62 -5.07 -7.12 -2.61
CA LYS A 62 -5.83 -6.18 -1.79
C LYS A 62 -4.91 -5.46 -0.82
N HIS A 63 -5.05 -4.14 -0.77
CA HIS A 63 -4.42 -3.33 0.25
C HIS A 63 -5.40 -2.28 0.77
N ALA A 64 -5.18 -1.85 2.01
CA ALA A 64 -5.96 -0.80 2.64
C ALA A 64 -5.11 0.40 2.95
N ALA A 65 -5.76 1.57 3.04
CA ALA A 65 -5.16 2.77 3.58
C ALA A 65 -6.13 3.49 4.52
N ILE A 66 -5.54 4.21 5.48
CA ILE A 66 -6.25 5.08 6.40
C ILE A 66 -5.56 6.44 6.42
N TRP A 67 -6.34 7.50 6.30
CA TRP A 67 -5.86 8.87 6.46
C TRP A 67 -6.91 9.76 7.11
N ASP A 68 -6.47 10.92 7.61
CA ASP A 68 -7.35 11.99 8.07
C ASP A 68 -7.85 12.83 6.88
N ASN A 69 -9.16 13.04 6.77
CA ASN A 69 -9.78 13.83 5.69
C ASN A 69 -9.72 15.35 5.92
N ARG A 70 -8.91 15.82 6.87
CA ARG A 70 -8.78 17.22 7.30
C ARG A 70 -10.02 17.83 7.96
N SER A 71 -11.06 17.03 8.22
CA SER A 71 -12.21 17.41 9.04
C SER A 71 -12.21 16.77 10.43
N GLY A 72 -11.12 16.08 10.80
CA GLY A 72 -11.05 15.28 12.02
C GLY A 72 -11.71 13.90 11.92
N CYS A 73 -12.10 13.48 10.70
CA CYS A 73 -12.58 12.13 10.44
C CYS A 73 -11.50 11.32 9.71
N PHE A 74 -11.38 10.05 10.06
CA PHE A 74 -10.43 9.13 9.48
C PHE A 74 -11.15 8.25 8.46
N VAL A 75 -10.67 8.25 7.22
CA VAL A 75 -11.26 7.51 6.10
C VAL A 75 -10.55 6.18 5.97
N VAL A 76 -11.31 5.10 5.79
CA VAL A 76 -10.79 3.77 5.46
C VAL A 76 -11.13 3.45 4.00
N ARG A 77 -10.12 3.06 3.22
CA ARG A 77 -10.30 2.58 1.84
C ARG A 77 -9.68 1.22 1.60
N LEU A 78 -10.23 0.54 0.60
CA LEU A 78 -9.75 -0.73 0.08
C LEU A 78 -9.44 -0.57 -1.42
N TRP A 79 -8.24 -0.97 -1.81
CA TRP A 79 -7.86 -1.14 -3.21
C TRP A 79 -7.85 -2.62 -3.54
N ILE A 80 -8.35 -2.94 -4.74
CA ILE A 80 -8.29 -4.27 -5.33
C ILE A 80 -7.68 -4.09 -6.71
N VAL A 81 -6.44 -4.52 -6.87
CA VAL A 81 -5.63 -4.27 -8.07
C VAL A 81 -5.22 -5.58 -8.71
N GLU A 82 -5.06 -5.59 -10.03
CA GLU A 82 -4.47 -6.72 -10.75
C GLU A 82 -2.95 -6.68 -10.64
N GLU A 83 -2.36 -7.79 -10.19
CA GLU A 83 -0.91 -7.92 -10.15
C GLU A 83 -0.39 -7.94 -11.59
N ASN A 84 0.19 -6.83 -12.01
CA ASN A 84 0.86 -6.70 -13.29
C ASN A 84 2.33 -6.35 -13.03
N PRO A 85 3.18 -7.34 -12.68
CA PRO A 85 4.60 -7.11 -12.53
C PRO A 85 5.17 -7.02 -13.94
N GLY A 86 5.05 -5.84 -14.55
CA GLY A 86 5.69 -5.55 -15.82
C GLY A 86 7.20 -5.83 -15.78
N PRO A 87 7.93 -5.57 -16.88
CA PRO A 87 9.39 -5.80 -16.91
C PRO A 87 10.15 -4.97 -15.86
N THR A 88 9.52 -3.90 -15.34
CA THR A 88 9.99 -3.12 -14.19
C THR A 88 9.14 -3.48 -12.97
N PHE A 89 9.77 -3.69 -11.82
CA PHE A 89 9.06 -3.90 -10.56
C PHE A 89 8.36 -2.59 -10.16
N LEU A 90 7.07 -2.48 -10.45
CA LEU A 90 6.27 -1.28 -10.17
C LEU A 90 5.74 -1.30 -8.73
N PRO A 91 5.56 -0.12 -8.11
CA PRO A 91 4.77 0.03 -6.89
C PRO A 91 3.35 -0.54 -7.02
N ILE A 92 2.84 -1.12 -5.94
CA ILE A 92 1.50 -1.74 -5.92
C ILE A 92 0.38 -0.71 -6.13
N ASP A 93 0.60 0.54 -5.73
CA ASP A 93 -0.30 1.67 -5.94
C ASP A 93 -0.30 2.20 -7.39
N GLU A 94 0.62 1.72 -8.25
CA GLU A 94 0.58 1.96 -9.69
C GLU A 94 -0.14 0.85 -10.47
N PHE A 95 -0.56 -0.22 -9.81
CA PHE A 95 -1.31 -1.29 -10.47
C PHE A 95 -2.73 -0.86 -10.82
N LEU A 96 -3.20 -1.37 -11.96
CA LEU A 96 -4.56 -1.12 -12.42
C LEU A 96 -5.57 -1.86 -11.54
N ALA A 97 -6.78 -1.31 -11.45
CA ALA A 97 -7.88 -1.95 -10.74
C ALA A 97 -8.15 -3.36 -11.29
N PHE A 98 -8.45 -4.31 -10.40
CA PHE A 98 -8.77 -5.69 -10.78
C PHE A 98 -10.17 -5.78 -11.43
N TYR A 99 -11.11 -5.00 -10.92
CA TYR A 99 -12.45 -4.89 -11.48
C TYR A 99 -12.56 -3.60 -12.28
N ASP A 100 -13.34 -3.62 -13.37
CA ASP A 100 -13.72 -2.41 -14.07
C ASP A 100 -14.36 -1.46 -13.04
N VAL A 101 -13.70 -0.33 -12.82
CA VAL A 101 -14.14 0.67 -11.86
C VAL A 101 -15.43 1.28 -12.38
N ASP A 102 -16.48 1.29 -11.55
CA ASP A 102 -17.55 2.26 -11.72
C ASP A 102 -16.95 3.66 -11.52
N ASP A 103 -17.35 4.63 -12.34
CA ASP A 103 -16.73 5.95 -12.51
C ASP A 103 -16.61 6.74 -11.17
N GLU A 104 -17.31 6.31 -10.12
CA GLU A 104 -17.34 6.90 -8.78
C GLU A 104 -16.20 6.44 -7.84
N GLN A 105 -15.40 5.43 -8.20
CA GLN A 105 -14.43 4.79 -7.29
C GLN A 105 -12.97 5.12 -7.62
N GLU A 106 -12.65 6.38 -7.94
CA GLU A 106 -11.31 6.91 -8.22
C GLU A 106 -10.22 6.21 -7.36
N GLY A 107 -9.61 5.18 -7.94
CA GLY A 107 -8.59 4.32 -7.34
C GLY A 107 -9.03 3.25 -6.34
N GLY A 108 -10.03 3.45 -5.47
CA GLY A 108 -10.35 2.47 -4.42
C GLY A 108 -11.69 2.66 -3.71
N ARG A 109 -12.24 1.56 -3.20
CA ARG A 109 -13.56 1.49 -2.55
C ARG A 109 -13.55 2.18 -1.19
N HIS A 110 -14.48 3.11 -0.98
CA HIS A 110 -14.75 3.66 0.35
C HIS A 110 -15.36 2.62 1.28
N VAL A 111 -14.72 2.36 2.42
CA VAL A 111 -15.16 1.35 3.40
C VAL A 111 -15.94 2.01 4.53
N GLY A 112 -15.56 3.23 4.91
CA GLY A 112 -16.25 4.03 5.90
C GLY A 112 -15.36 5.11 6.49
N THR A 113 -15.90 5.78 7.51
CA THR A 113 -15.20 6.79 8.31
C THR A 113 -15.29 6.48 9.80
N ALA A 114 -14.36 7.03 10.58
CA ALA A 114 -14.41 7.02 12.03
C ALA A 114 -13.92 8.34 12.61
N ASP A 115 -14.44 8.73 13.78
CA ASP A 115 -14.08 10.00 14.45
C ASP A 115 -12.79 9.90 15.28
N SER A 116 -12.10 8.76 15.22
CA SER A 116 -10.82 8.57 15.89
C SER A 116 -9.89 7.64 15.10
N PRO A 117 -8.56 7.79 15.27
CA PRO A 117 -7.60 6.89 14.63
C PRO A 117 -7.79 5.43 15.06
N GLY A 118 -8.05 5.22 16.36
CA GLY A 118 -8.27 3.90 16.93
C GLY A 118 -9.52 3.23 16.36
N GLY A 119 -10.60 4.01 16.18
CA GLY A 119 -11.84 3.55 15.55
C GLY A 119 -11.66 3.20 14.07
N ALA A 120 -10.85 3.97 13.32
CA ALA A 120 -10.56 3.64 11.93
C ALA A 120 -9.75 2.34 11.78
N ILE A 121 -8.76 2.13 12.67
CA ILE A 121 -7.99 0.88 12.71
C ILE A 121 -8.90 -0.32 13.04
N GLU A 122 -9.82 -0.17 14.00
CA GLU A 122 -10.81 -1.20 14.33
C GLU A 122 -11.79 -1.45 13.17
N LEU A 123 -12.26 -0.39 12.53
CA LEU A 123 -13.15 -0.49 11.37
C LEU A 123 -12.48 -1.28 10.24
N ALA A 124 -11.22 -0.98 9.93
CA ALA A 124 -10.44 -1.73 8.94
C ALA A 124 -10.26 -3.20 9.36
N ALA A 125 -9.97 -3.48 10.63
CA ALA A 125 -9.84 -4.84 11.12
C ALA A 125 -11.15 -5.64 10.97
N GLN A 126 -12.29 -5.03 11.34
CA GLN A 126 -13.60 -5.66 11.27
C GLN A 126 -14.11 -5.87 9.84
N LYS A 127 -13.89 -4.88 8.96
CA LYS A 127 -14.47 -4.90 7.61
C LYS A 127 -13.57 -5.53 6.57
N LEU A 128 -12.25 -5.45 6.75
CA LEU A 128 -11.24 -5.87 5.77
C LEU A 128 -10.33 -6.99 6.28
N GLY A 129 -10.43 -7.36 7.56
CA GLY A 129 -9.51 -8.32 8.17
C GLY A 129 -8.10 -7.76 8.39
N ALA A 130 -7.95 -6.43 8.38
CA ALA A 130 -6.69 -5.74 8.62
C ALA A 130 -6.11 -6.09 10.01
N HIS A 131 -4.79 -6.24 10.10
CA HIS A 131 -4.12 -6.52 11.37
C HIS A 131 -3.75 -5.21 12.08
N PRO A 132 -4.18 -4.99 13.35
CA PRO A 132 -4.02 -3.69 14.03
C PRO A 132 -2.57 -3.27 14.28
N GLU A 133 -1.62 -4.20 14.19
CA GLU A 133 -0.18 -3.97 14.43
C GLU A 133 0.71 -4.18 13.21
N ARG A 134 0.12 -4.26 12.00
CA ARG A 134 0.90 -4.44 10.75
C ARG A 134 0.66 -3.30 9.77
N TRP A 135 0.32 -2.12 10.27
CA TRP A 135 0.25 -0.92 9.44
C TRP A 135 1.67 -0.46 9.12
N VAL A 136 1.87 0.10 7.93
CA VAL A 136 3.12 0.76 7.55
C VAL A 136 2.84 2.22 7.23
N ASN A 137 3.88 3.06 7.23
CA ASN A 137 3.73 4.43 6.74
C ASN A 137 3.51 4.40 5.22
N GLN A 138 2.83 5.43 4.69
CA GLN A 138 2.70 5.64 3.25
C GLN A 138 4.00 5.42 2.49
N GLY A 139 3.93 4.67 1.39
CA GLY A 139 5.06 4.36 0.50
C GLY A 139 5.93 3.20 0.96
N VAL A 140 5.72 2.67 2.17
CA VAL A 140 6.42 1.46 2.66
C VAL A 140 5.69 0.18 2.22
N LEU A 141 4.45 0.29 1.75
CA LEU A 141 3.66 -0.82 1.21
C LEU A 141 4.38 -1.55 0.06
N PHE A 142 5.18 -0.82 -0.72
CA PHE A 142 6.01 -1.39 -1.78
C PHE A 142 7.03 -2.41 -1.28
N ASP A 143 7.64 -2.18 -0.12
CA ASP A 143 8.57 -3.13 0.49
C ASP A 143 7.84 -4.40 0.97
N GLU A 144 6.58 -4.29 1.44
CA GLU A 144 5.76 -5.46 1.78
C GLU A 144 5.42 -6.29 0.55
N TYR A 145 5.04 -5.62 -0.55
CA TYR A 145 4.80 -6.28 -1.83
C TYR A 145 6.06 -6.98 -2.36
N TYR A 146 7.23 -6.35 -2.24
CA TYR A 146 8.51 -6.94 -2.62
C TYR A 146 8.83 -8.21 -1.81
N ASP A 147 8.58 -8.20 -0.51
CA ASP A 147 8.73 -9.40 0.32
C ASP A 147 7.74 -10.51 -0.06
N TYR A 148 6.49 -10.17 -0.35
CA TYR A 148 5.48 -11.10 -0.88
C TYR A 148 5.95 -11.78 -2.17
N VAL A 149 6.51 -11.00 -3.09
CA VAL A 149 7.07 -11.53 -4.32
C VAL A 149 8.26 -12.46 -4.06
N LYS A 150 9.16 -12.10 -3.12
CA LYS A 150 10.29 -12.95 -2.72
C LYS A 150 9.86 -14.27 -2.08
N GLN A 151 8.74 -14.28 -1.37
CA GLN A 151 8.16 -15.48 -0.78
C GLN A 151 7.40 -16.36 -1.78
N GLY A 152 7.47 -16.05 -3.08
CA GLY A 152 6.86 -16.86 -4.12
C GLY A 152 5.38 -16.57 -4.35
N ARG A 153 4.90 -15.38 -3.95
CA ARG A 153 3.53 -14.90 -4.20
C ARG A 153 2.45 -15.83 -3.62
N PRO A 154 2.48 -16.13 -2.31
CA PRO A 154 1.49 -17.01 -1.69
C PRO A 154 0.07 -16.43 -1.79
N LEU A 155 -0.92 -17.26 -2.12
CA LEU A 155 -2.32 -16.84 -2.10
C LEU A 155 -2.88 -16.79 -0.67
N GLY A 156 -3.92 -15.98 -0.49
CA GLY A 156 -4.60 -15.78 0.78
C GLY A 156 -4.08 -14.58 1.55
N ARG A 157 -4.40 -14.55 2.84
CA ARG A 157 -4.06 -13.45 3.73
C ARG A 157 -2.55 -13.30 3.84
N TRP A 158 -2.07 -12.07 3.66
CA TRP A 158 -0.67 -11.75 3.85
C TRP A 158 -0.34 -11.67 5.33
N SER A 159 0.57 -12.55 5.77
CA SER A 159 1.20 -12.48 7.07
C SER A 159 2.67 -12.84 6.93
N HIS A 160 3.56 -11.87 7.14
CA HIS A 160 4.95 -12.17 7.47
C HIS A 160 5.02 -13.14 8.66
N GLU A 161 5.58 -14.32 8.44
CA GLU A 161 6.18 -15.19 9.47
C GLU A 161 7.63 -14.79 9.76
#